data_AF-C4WU96-F1
#
_entry.id   AF-C4WU96-F1
#
_cell.length_a   1.000
_cell.length_b   1.000
_cell.length_c   1.000
_cell.angle_alpha   90.00
_cell.angle_beta   90.00
_cell.angle_gamma   90.00
#
_symmetry.space_group_name_H-M   'P 1'
#
loop_
_entity.id
_entity.type
_entity.pdbx_description
1 polymer ?
#
loop_
_entity_poly.entity_id
_entity_poly.type
_entity_poly.pdbx_seq_one_letter_code
_entity_poly.pdbx_strand_id
1 'polypeptide(L)'
;MATAERVKQDMPPKGGYRKINFARVFPKPFASSRAMVGTYIVCTGVGWYLYLLNDRLVDKYQVESRSSLIAITPLLDAEADREYLKQLRKNRETEEKLMKNVKGWKTGTLYGEPVYKTVDKNELIEPGLNEYYVHAPDKVLYDRVYWHKYL
;
A
#
# COMPACT_ATOMS: atom_id res chain seq x y z
N MET A 1 -16.78 56.68 -88.51
CA MET A 1 -15.63 56.18 -87.72
C MET A 1 -16.12 55.97 -86.30
N ALA A 2 -16.38 54.72 -85.91
CA ALA A 2 -16.61 54.38 -84.52
C ALA A 2 -15.29 53.81 -83.98
N THR A 3 -14.64 54.54 -83.07
CA THR A 3 -13.42 54.11 -82.38
C THR A 3 -13.81 53.02 -81.37
N ALA A 4 -13.43 51.78 -81.66
CA ALA A 4 -13.63 50.67 -80.73
C ALA A 4 -12.77 50.88 -79.47
N GLU A 5 -13.39 51.01 -78.30
CA GLU A 5 -12.70 51.07 -77.02
C GLU A 5 -11.85 49.81 -76.80
N ARG A 6 -10.54 49.99 -76.54
CA ARG A 6 -9.62 48.89 -76.26
C ARG A 6 -9.89 48.36 -74.85
N VAL A 7 -10.75 47.36 -74.73
CA VAL A 7 -10.93 46.61 -73.48
C VAL A 7 -9.64 45.84 -73.18
N LYS A 8 -9.01 46.12 -72.04
CA LYS A 8 -7.84 45.36 -71.56
C LYS A 8 -8.30 44.00 -71.08
N GLN A 9 -8.23 43.01 -71.96
CA GLN A 9 -8.58 41.63 -71.65
C GLN A 9 -7.52 41.02 -70.72
N ASP A 10 -7.96 40.36 -69.65
CA ASP A 10 -7.06 39.61 -68.79
C ASP A 10 -6.62 38.35 -69.53
N MET A 11 -5.31 38.24 -69.76
CA MET A 11 -4.71 37.20 -70.60
C MET A 11 -3.57 36.53 -69.84
N PRO A 12 -3.32 35.23 -70.07
CA PRO A 12 -2.17 34.56 -69.48
C PRO A 12 -0.89 35.29 -69.89
N PRO A 13 0.14 35.31 -69.03
CA PRO A 13 1.41 35.92 -69.35
C PRO A 13 2.01 35.28 -70.61
N LYS A 14 2.74 36.07 -71.41
CA LYS A 14 3.45 35.56 -72.60
C LYS A 14 4.44 34.46 -72.16
N GLY A 15 4.14 33.21 -72.50
CA GLY A 15 4.89 32.02 -72.05
C GLY A 15 4.08 31.03 -71.20
N GLY A 16 2.85 31.39 -70.80
CA GLY A 16 1.95 30.54 -70.02
C GLY A 16 2.28 30.51 -68.52
N TYR A 17 1.38 29.92 -67.73
CA TYR A 17 1.60 29.75 -66.29
C TYR A 17 2.59 28.62 -66.00
N ARG A 18 3.20 28.64 -64.81
CA ARG A 18 4.06 27.53 -64.35
C ARG A 18 3.24 26.24 -64.32
N LYS A 19 3.87 25.13 -64.71
CA LYS A 19 3.28 23.80 -64.60
C LYS A 19 2.92 23.52 -63.14
N ILE A 20 1.62 23.39 -62.87
CA ILE A 20 1.09 22.99 -61.57
C ILE A 20 1.25 21.48 -61.47
N ASN A 21 1.86 20.99 -60.38
CA ASN A 21 1.87 19.57 -60.13
C ASN A 21 0.47 19.13 -59.70
N PHE A 22 -0.25 18.48 -60.59
CA PHE A 22 -1.59 17.93 -60.33
C PHE A 22 -1.52 16.50 -59.76
N ALA A 23 -0.34 15.87 -59.76
CA ALA A 23 -0.16 14.54 -59.21
C ALA A 23 -0.06 14.57 -57.68
N ARG A 24 -0.61 13.54 -57.03
CA ARG A 24 -0.51 13.37 -55.57
C ARG A 24 0.94 13.08 -55.17
N VAL A 25 1.47 13.88 -54.24
CA VAL A 25 2.80 13.65 -53.64
C VAL A 25 2.60 13.07 -52.25
N PHE A 26 3.03 11.82 -52.05
CA PHE A 26 3.01 11.21 -50.71
C PHE A 26 4.21 11.70 -49.89
N PRO A 27 4.01 12.06 -48.60
CA PRO A 27 5.13 12.39 -47.73
C PRO A 27 5.98 11.14 -47.50
N LYS A 28 7.30 11.31 -47.48
CA LYS A 28 8.22 10.22 -47.11
C LYS A 28 8.07 9.95 -45.60
N PRO A 29 7.88 8.69 -45.16
CA PRO A 29 7.79 8.38 -43.75
C PRO A 29 9.10 8.73 -43.04
N PHE A 30 8.98 9.24 -41.81
CA PHE A 30 10.14 9.69 -41.02
C PHE A 30 11.13 8.55 -40.70
N ALA A 31 10.63 7.33 -40.51
CA ALA A 31 11.48 6.16 -40.28
C ALA A 31 10.90 4.90 -40.94
N SER A 32 11.80 3.97 -41.29
CA SER A 32 11.41 2.63 -41.76
C SER A 32 10.84 1.81 -40.59
N SER A 33 9.86 0.95 -40.86
CA SER A 33 9.27 0.05 -39.87
C SER A 33 10.32 -0.82 -39.16
N ARG A 34 11.37 -1.25 -39.88
CA ARG A 34 12.49 -2.01 -39.29
C ARG A 34 13.29 -1.19 -38.28
N ALA A 35 13.49 0.10 -38.57
CA ALA A 35 14.19 1.00 -37.67
C ALA A 35 13.38 1.22 -36.39
N MET A 36 12.06 1.41 -36.50
CA MET A 36 11.18 1.56 -35.34
C MET A 36 11.19 0.32 -34.43
N VAL A 37 11.10 -0.89 -35.01
CA VAL A 37 11.16 -2.13 -34.23
C VAL A 37 12.53 -2.30 -33.57
N GLY A 38 13.62 -1.99 -34.30
CA GLY A 38 14.97 -2.03 -33.73
C GLY A 38 15.13 -1.09 -32.54
N THR A 39 14.67 0.16 -32.67
CA THR A 39 14.70 1.14 -31.57
C THR A 39 13.88 0.65 -30.37
N TYR A 40 12.69 0.10 -30.61
CA TYR A 40 11.85 -0.43 -29.52
C TYR A 40 12.57 -1.53 -28.74
N ILE A 41 13.16 -2.52 -29.43
CA ILE A 41 13.88 -3.62 -28.77
C ILE A 41 15.07 -3.09 -27.95
N VAL A 42 15.82 -2.12 -28.48
CA VAL A 42 16.94 -1.50 -27.75
C VAL A 42 16.46 -0.74 -26.52
N CYS A 43 15.42 0.10 -26.66
CA CYS A 43 14.86 0.83 -25.53
C CYS A 43 14.34 -0.10 -24.43
N THR A 44 13.63 -1.17 -24.81
CA THR A 44 13.13 -2.16 -23.85
C THR A 44 14.28 -2.93 -23.20
N GLY A 45 15.29 -3.36 -23.95
CA GLY A 45 16.45 -4.07 -23.41
C GLY A 45 17.25 -3.24 -22.40
N VAL A 46 17.48 -1.96 -22.72
CA VAL A 46 18.14 -1.01 -21.80
C VAL A 46 17.28 -0.75 -20.57
N GLY A 47 15.97 -0.54 -20.76
CA GLY A 47 15.02 -0.35 -19.66
C GLY A 47 15.00 -1.55 -18.70
N TRP A 48 15.00 -2.77 -19.23
CA TRP A 48 15.04 -3.98 -18.42
C TRP A 48 16.35 -4.12 -17.66
N TYR A 49 17.48 -3.83 -18.28
CA TYR A 49 18.78 -3.86 -17.62
C TYR A 49 18.84 -2.88 -16.43
N LEU A 50 18.38 -1.64 -16.62
CA LEU A 50 18.32 -0.64 -15.55
C LEU A 50 17.35 -1.04 -14.44
N TYR A 51 16.21 -1.64 -14.79
CA TYR A 51 15.26 -2.19 -13.83
C TYR A 51 15.91 -3.27 -12.95
N LEU A 52 16.63 -4.23 -13.53
CA LEU A 52 17.32 -5.29 -12.79
C LEU A 52 18.39 -4.75 -11.83
N LEU A 53 19.06 -3.66 -12.19
CA LEU A 53 20.00 -3.00 -11.27
C LEU A 53 19.29 -2.33 -10.10
N ASN A 54 18.14 -1.70 -10.35
CA ASN A 54 17.33 -1.05 -9.32
C ASN A 54 16.68 -2.08 -8.37
N ASP A 55 16.16 -3.17 -8.91
CA ASP A 55 15.53 -4.26 -8.16
C ASP A 55 16.47 -4.80 -7.07
N ARG A 56 17.75 -5.04 -7.41
CA ARG A 56 18.78 -5.43 -6.45
C ARG A 56 19.05 -4.39 -5.36
N LEU A 57 18.84 -3.11 -5.63
CA LEU A 57 18.98 -2.05 -4.61
C LEU A 57 17.74 -2.02 -3.71
N VAL A 58 16.54 -2.13 -4.28
CA VAL A 58 15.29 -2.22 -3.53
C VAL A 58 15.30 -3.41 -2.58
N ASP A 59 15.78 -4.57 -3.02
CA ASP A 59 15.93 -5.74 -2.15
C ASP A 59 16.84 -5.47 -0.96
N LYS A 60 17.97 -4.78 -1.17
CA LYS A 60 18.86 -4.40 -0.07
C LYS A 60 18.17 -3.47 0.93
N TYR A 61 17.41 -2.48 0.46
CA TYR A 61 16.65 -1.59 1.33
C TYR A 61 15.54 -2.33 2.10
N GLN A 62 14.87 -3.30 1.47
CA GLN A 62 13.87 -4.13 2.15
C GLN A 62 14.51 -5.01 3.22
N VAL A 63 15.68 -5.61 2.93
CA VAL A 63 16.43 -6.41 3.90
C VAL A 63 16.87 -5.52 5.06
N GLU A 64 17.44 -4.35 4.79
CA GLU A 64 17.83 -3.38 5.82
C GLU A 64 16.64 -2.97 6.71
N SER A 65 15.50 -2.65 6.10
CA SER A 65 14.27 -2.27 6.83
C SER A 65 13.70 -3.41 7.68
N ARG A 66 13.77 -4.65 7.19
CA ARG A 66 13.32 -5.82 7.97
C ARG A 66 14.30 -6.14 9.10
N SER A 67 15.60 -6.04 8.83
CA SER A 67 16.65 -6.26 9.84
C SER A 67 16.58 -5.24 10.97
N SER A 68 16.31 -3.96 10.66
CA SER A 68 16.12 -2.93 11.69
C SER A 68 14.88 -3.21 12.53
N LEU A 69 13.78 -3.66 11.91
CA LEU A 69 12.57 -4.06 12.64
C LEU A 69 12.86 -5.25 13.57
N ILE A 70 13.46 -6.34 13.05
CA ILE A 70 13.82 -7.54 13.85
C ILE A 70 14.72 -7.17 15.03
N ALA A 71 15.64 -6.23 14.86
CA ALA A 71 16.52 -5.79 15.94
C ALA A 71 15.75 -5.07 17.07
N ILE A 72 14.66 -4.38 16.76
CA ILE A 72 13.86 -3.60 17.72
C ILE A 72 12.69 -4.43 18.29
N THR A 73 12.19 -5.42 17.54
CA THR A 73 11.10 -6.32 17.97
C THR A 73 11.23 -6.85 19.40
N PRO A 74 12.37 -7.40 19.86
CA PRO A 74 12.45 -7.94 21.23
C PRO A 74 12.27 -6.87 22.31
N LEU A 75 12.62 -5.61 22.04
CA LEU A 75 12.36 -4.51 22.98
C LEU A 75 10.86 -4.18 23.03
N LEU A 76 10.21 -4.08 21.87
CA LEU A 76 8.78 -3.79 21.76
C LEU A 76 7.93 -4.90 22.37
N ASP A 77 8.29 -6.16 22.13
CA ASP A 77 7.62 -7.32 22.71
C ASP A 77 7.77 -7.30 24.24
N ALA A 78 8.98 -7.03 24.75
CA ALA A 78 9.19 -6.91 26.19
C ALA A 78 8.41 -5.74 26.84
N GLU A 79 8.24 -4.62 26.13
CA GLU A 79 7.39 -3.52 26.59
C GLU A 79 5.90 -3.91 26.58
N ALA A 80 5.44 -4.56 25.52
CA ALA A 80 4.07 -5.06 25.40
C ALA A 80 3.74 -6.10 26.48
N ASP A 81 4.64 -7.06 26.71
CA ASP A 81 4.51 -8.09 27.75
C ASP A 81 4.40 -7.47 29.16
N ARG A 82 5.23 -6.44 29.44
CA ARG A 82 5.17 -5.72 30.72
C ARG A 82 3.83 -5.01 30.90
N GLU A 83 3.35 -4.30 29.89
CA GLU A 83 2.06 -3.62 29.94
C GLU A 83 0.90 -4.62 30.07
N TYR A 84 0.98 -5.74 29.37
CA TYR A 84 0.02 -6.82 29.46
C TYR A 84 -0.09 -7.38 30.88
N LEU A 85 1.03 -7.77 31.49
CA LEU A 85 1.07 -8.30 32.85
C LEU A 85 0.61 -7.27 33.90
N LYS A 86 0.95 -6.00 33.72
CA LYS A 86 0.46 -4.91 34.59
C LYS A 86 -1.06 -4.80 34.54
N GLN A 87 -1.64 -4.89 33.34
CA GLN A 87 -3.09 -4.84 33.17
C GLN A 87 -3.77 -6.06 33.78
N LEU A 88 -3.24 -7.27 33.60
CA LEU A 88 -3.75 -8.48 34.27
C LEU A 88 -3.72 -8.35 35.79
N ARG A 89 -2.62 -7.81 36.33
CA ARG A 89 -2.48 -7.56 37.76
C ARG A 89 -3.52 -6.56 38.25
N LYS A 90 -3.74 -5.47 37.51
CA LYS A 90 -4.78 -4.49 37.83
C LYS A 90 -6.17 -5.12 37.88
N ASN A 91 -6.53 -5.95 36.89
CA ASN A 91 -7.81 -6.64 36.84
C ASN A 91 -7.99 -7.62 38.03
N ARG A 92 -6.90 -8.28 38.45
CA ARG A 92 -6.92 -9.18 39.61
C ARG A 92 -7.08 -8.40 40.93
N GLU A 93 -6.39 -7.28 41.07
CA GLU A 93 -6.47 -6.43 42.26
C GLU A 93 -7.86 -5.76 42.39
N THR A 94 -8.49 -5.39 41.27
CA THR A 94 -9.87 -4.86 41.26
C THR A 94 -10.89 -5.95 41.56
N GLU A 95 -10.73 -7.16 40.99
CA GLU A 95 -11.56 -8.32 41.32
C GLU A 95 -11.50 -8.63 42.82
N GLU A 96 -10.30 -8.68 43.40
CA GLU A 96 -10.12 -8.93 44.83
C GLU A 96 -10.81 -7.86 45.68
N LYS A 97 -10.72 -6.57 45.30
CA LYS A 97 -11.39 -5.47 46.01
C LYS A 97 -12.91 -5.54 45.90
N LEU A 98 -13.43 -5.90 44.73
CA LEU A 98 -14.87 -5.92 44.43
C LEU A 98 -15.55 -7.15 45.06
N MET A 99 -14.87 -8.30 45.11
CA MET A 99 -15.46 -9.57 45.53
C MET A 99 -15.21 -9.95 47.01
N LYS A 100 -14.61 -9.06 47.82
CA LYS A 100 -14.27 -9.35 49.24
C LYS A 100 -15.45 -9.86 50.08
N ASN A 101 -16.65 -9.38 49.79
CA ASN A 101 -17.84 -9.64 50.60
C ASN A 101 -18.65 -10.85 50.10
N VAL A 102 -18.20 -11.54 49.04
CA VAL A 102 -18.91 -12.68 48.46
C VAL A 102 -18.42 -13.98 49.09
N LYS A 103 -19.32 -14.69 49.79
CA LYS A 103 -18.97 -15.95 50.48
C LYS A 103 -18.49 -17.01 49.47
N GLY A 104 -17.30 -17.55 49.72
CA GLY A 104 -16.72 -18.62 48.89
C GLY A 104 -16.05 -18.14 47.61
N TRP A 105 -15.98 -16.83 47.35
CA TRP A 105 -15.22 -16.32 46.22
C TRP A 105 -13.72 -16.38 46.48
N LYS A 106 -12.97 -16.87 45.49
CA LYS A 106 -11.50 -16.89 45.50
C LYS A 106 -11.02 -16.27 44.20
N THR A 107 -10.32 -15.14 44.31
CA THR A 107 -9.87 -14.33 43.17
C THR A 107 -9.09 -15.16 42.13
N GLY A 108 -9.49 -15.04 40.86
CA GLY A 108 -8.90 -15.79 39.74
C GLY A 108 -9.34 -17.26 39.62
N THR A 109 -10.36 -17.67 40.36
CA THR A 109 -11.01 -18.99 40.23
C THR A 109 -12.52 -18.84 40.28
N LEU A 110 -13.25 -19.79 39.69
CA LEU A 110 -14.70 -19.86 39.84
C LEU A 110 -15.03 -20.52 41.18
N TYR A 111 -15.28 -19.72 42.21
CA TYR A 111 -15.60 -20.19 43.57
C TYR A 111 -14.60 -21.24 44.13
N GLY A 112 -13.31 -21.09 43.80
CA GLY A 112 -12.25 -22.00 44.23
C GLY A 112 -11.86 -23.06 43.20
N GLU A 113 -12.65 -23.28 42.15
CA GLU A 113 -12.31 -24.18 41.05
C GLU A 113 -11.66 -23.42 39.87
N PRO A 114 -10.58 -23.94 39.27
CA PRO A 114 -10.04 -23.37 38.05
C PRO A 114 -11.02 -23.55 36.89
N VAL A 115 -11.22 -22.51 36.08
CA VAL A 115 -12.10 -22.54 34.91
C VAL A 115 -11.61 -23.58 33.89
N TYR A 116 -10.30 -23.58 33.65
CA TYR A 116 -9.63 -24.52 32.75
C TYR A 116 -9.05 -25.69 33.56
N LYS A 117 -9.55 -26.91 33.29
CA LYS A 117 -9.19 -28.12 34.05
C LYS A 117 -8.02 -28.90 33.47
N THR A 118 -7.78 -28.74 32.17
CA THR A 118 -6.79 -29.52 31.40
C THR A 118 -5.42 -28.86 31.31
N VAL A 119 -5.34 -27.57 31.61
CA VAL A 119 -4.14 -26.74 31.46
C VAL A 119 -3.27 -26.85 32.71
N ASP A 120 -1.95 -26.83 32.56
CA ASP A 120 -1.04 -26.83 33.71
C ASP A 120 -1.18 -25.53 34.51
N LYS A 121 -0.97 -25.60 35.83
CA LYS A 121 -1.12 -24.44 36.72
C LYS A 121 -0.06 -23.37 36.49
N ASN A 122 1.06 -23.70 35.87
CA ASN A 122 2.14 -22.76 35.61
C ASN A 122 1.97 -22.03 34.26
N GLU A 123 1.04 -22.46 33.43
CA GLU A 123 0.79 -21.86 32.13
C GLU A 123 -0.12 -20.63 32.28
N LEU A 124 0.28 -19.52 31.66
CA LEU A 124 -0.54 -18.31 31.64
C LEU A 124 -1.63 -18.50 30.59
N ILE A 125 -2.87 -18.47 31.04
CA ILE A 125 -4.02 -18.51 30.14
C ILE A 125 -4.30 -17.09 29.69
N GLU A 126 -4.21 -16.86 28.39
CA GLU A 126 -4.48 -15.56 27.79
C GLU A 126 -5.98 -15.22 27.94
N PRO A 127 -6.35 -14.15 28.67
CA PRO A 127 -7.72 -13.68 28.70
C PRO A 127 -8.23 -13.28 27.32
N GLY A 128 -9.54 -13.46 27.15
CA GLY A 128 -10.25 -12.89 26.01
C GLY A 128 -10.22 -11.36 26.02
N LEU A 129 -10.52 -10.75 24.87
CA LEU A 129 -10.52 -9.29 24.73
C LEU A 129 -11.41 -8.59 25.77
N ASN A 130 -12.58 -9.17 26.05
CA ASN A 130 -13.52 -8.67 27.06
C ASN A 130 -12.92 -8.73 28.48
N GLU A 131 -12.20 -9.80 28.81
CA GLU A 131 -11.58 -10.02 30.12
C GLU A 131 -10.36 -9.11 30.34
N TYR A 132 -9.61 -8.81 29.27
CA TYR A 132 -8.50 -7.88 29.33
C TYR A 132 -8.98 -6.43 29.52
N TYR A 133 -10.05 -6.04 28.82
CA TYR A 133 -10.60 -4.68 28.80
C TYR A 133 -11.84 -4.48 29.69
N VAL A 134 -12.10 -5.33 30.69
CA VAL A 134 -13.30 -5.24 31.56
C VAL A 134 -13.51 -3.86 32.18
N HIS A 135 -12.43 -3.15 32.50
CA HIS A 135 -12.47 -1.83 33.14
C HIS A 135 -12.33 -0.66 32.17
N ALA A 136 -12.20 -0.94 30.87
CA ALA A 136 -12.17 0.09 29.85
C ALA A 136 -13.62 0.46 29.44
N PRO A 137 -13.85 1.69 28.95
CA PRO A 137 -15.15 2.02 28.39
C PRO A 137 -15.43 1.19 27.14
N ASP A 138 -16.69 0.82 26.92
CA ASP A 138 -17.14 -0.03 25.81
C ASP A 138 -16.61 0.43 24.45
N LYS A 139 -16.52 1.74 24.22
CA LYS A 139 -15.97 2.30 22.99
C LYS A 139 -14.56 1.78 22.68
N VAL A 140 -13.69 1.71 23.69
CA VAL A 140 -12.30 1.23 23.52
C VAL A 140 -12.29 -0.24 23.15
N LEU A 141 -13.16 -1.04 23.75
CA LEU A 141 -13.33 -2.45 23.40
C LEU A 141 -13.80 -2.59 21.94
N TYR A 142 -14.86 -1.88 21.54
CA TYR A 142 -15.39 -1.93 20.18
C TYR A 142 -14.37 -1.49 19.12
N ASP A 143 -13.64 -0.40 19.40
CA ASP A 143 -12.57 0.05 18.51
C ASP A 143 -11.51 -1.06 18.36
N ARG A 144 -11.07 -1.68 19.47
CA ARG A 144 -10.10 -2.79 19.43
C ARG A 144 -10.62 -4.01 18.67
N VAL A 145 -11.87 -4.41 18.86
CA VAL A 145 -12.51 -5.51 18.11
C VAL A 145 -12.55 -5.20 16.62
N TYR A 146 -12.90 -3.97 16.25
CA TYR A 146 -12.93 -3.52 14.87
C TYR A 146 -11.55 -3.65 14.24
N TRP A 147 -10.51 -3.10 14.88
CA TRP A 147 -9.14 -3.17 14.37
C TRP A 147 -8.66 -4.60 14.18
N HIS A 148 -8.93 -5.51 15.11
CA HIS A 148 -8.54 -6.92 15.00
C HIS A 148 -9.27 -7.67 13.85
N LYS A 149 -10.47 -7.24 13.46
CA LYS A 149 -11.25 -7.92 12.42
C LYS A 149 -10.82 -7.51 11.00
N TYR A 150 -10.35 -6.29 10.81
CA TYR A 150 -10.16 -5.69 9.49
C TYR A 150 -8.69 -5.43 9.09
N LEU A 151 -7.74 -5.63 10.00
CA LEU A 151 -6.30 -5.66 9.75
C LEU A 151 -5.77 -7.07 9.99
#